data_AF-A0A1E7HKP2-F1
#
_entry.id   AF-A0A1E7HKP2-F1
#
_cell.length_a   1.000
_cell.length_b   1.000
_cell.length_c   1.000
_cell.angle_alpha   90.00
_cell.angle_beta   90.00
_cell.angle_gamma   90.00
#
_symmetry.space_group_name_H-M   'P 1'
#
loop_
_entity.id
_entity.type
_entity.pdbx_description
1 polymer ?
#
loop_
_entity_poly.entity_id
_entity_poly.type
_entity_poly.pdbx_seq_one_letter_code
_entity_poly.pdbx_strand_id
1 'polypeptide(L)'
;IYYGDKPTFFARIEEILQDHKPHWFHVKLLVLQIPVVEVVWILREEYINGASFTMGGHSLRMKPVTGPDESARHDPVNGEGLKHDRNKSGKVIPLFGEK
;
A
#
# COMPACT_ATOMS: atom_id res chain seq x y z
N ILE A 1 3.95 -5.82 -2.34
CA ILE A 1 4.68 -7.11 -2.38
C ILE A 1 5.56 -7.13 -3.63
N TYR A 2 6.83 -7.52 -3.49
CA TYR A 2 7.78 -7.70 -4.58
C TYR A 2 8.02 -9.20 -4.81
N TYR A 3 8.16 -9.59 -6.07
CA TYR A 3 8.53 -10.93 -6.51
C TYR A 3 9.61 -10.81 -7.59
N GLY A 4 10.77 -11.44 -7.39
CA GLY A 4 11.93 -11.28 -8.26
C GLY A 4 12.35 -9.81 -8.44
N ASP A 5 12.38 -9.06 -7.32
CA ASP A 5 12.66 -7.62 -7.25
C ASP A 5 11.71 -6.68 -8.02
N LYS A 6 10.65 -7.22 -8.62
CA LYS A 6 9.61 -6.45 -9.29
C LYS A 6 8.40 -6.27 -8.37
N PRO A 7 7.82 -5.07 -8.24
CA PRO A 7 6.56 -4.90 -7.53
C PRO A 7 5.45 -5.67 -8.27
N THR A 8 4.71 -6.52 -7.56
CA THR A 8 3.76 -7.45 -8.19
C THR A 8 2.33 -7.15 -7.82
N PHE A 9 2.05 -6.96 -6.53
CA PHE A 9 0.70 -6.65 -6.06
C PHE A 9 0.72 -5.91 -4.72
N PHE A 10 -0.40 -5.26 -4.43
CA PHE A 10 -0.70 -4.70 -3.11
C PHE A 10 -1.48 -5.71 -2.27
N ALA A 11 -1.28 -5.64 -0.97
CA ALA A 11 -2.06 -6.39 0.00
C ALA A 11 -2.27 -5.54 1.24
N ARG A 12 -3.40 -5.72 1.90
CA ARG A 12 -3.67 -5.17 3.23
C ARG A 12 -3.43 -6.26 4.26
N ILE A 13 -2.77 -5.92 5.36
CA ILE A 13 -2.63 -6.83 6.50
C ILE A 13 -3.95 -6.77 7.26
N GLU A 14 -4.60 -7.93 7.41
CA GLU A 14 -5.83 -8.07 8.19
C GLU A 14 -5.52 -8.45 9.64
N GLU A 15 -4.51 -9.29 9.87
CA GLU A 15 -4.16 -9.81 11.20
C GLU A 15 -2.71 -10.30 11.26
N ILE A 16 -2.08 -10.20 12.44
CA ILE A 16 -0.77 -10.78 12.75
C ILE A 16 -0.89 -11.53 14.09
N LEU A 17 -0.71 -12.85 14.09
CA LEU A 17 -0.71 -13.70 15.28
C LEU A 17 0.65 -14.38 15.47
N GLN A 18 1.10 -14.54 16.71
CA GLN A 18 2.35 -15.25 17.00
C GLN A 18 2.21 -16.76 16.70
N ASP A 19 3.17 -17.33 15.98
CA ASP A 19 3.29 -18.79 15.78
C ASP A 19 3.91 -19.47 17.01
N HIS A 20 3.79 -20.79 17.11
CA HIS A 20 4.44 -21.57 18.17
C HIS A 20 5.98 -21.39 18.19
N LYS A 21 6.60 -21.03 17.06
CA LYS A 21 8.02 -20.72 16.99
C LYS A 21 8.29 -19.25 17.32
N PRO A 22 9.28 -18.94 18.17
CA PRO A 22 9.69 -17.57 18.44
C PRO A 22 10.02 -16.80 17.14
N HIS A 23 9.56 -15.55 17.06
CA HIS A 23 9.74 -14.65 15.92
C HIS A 23 9.09 -15.09 14.60
N TRP A 24 8.21 -16.10 14.64
CA TRP A 24 7.34 -16.45 13.52
C TRP A 24 5.91 -16.00 13.81
N PHE A 25 5.20 -15.65 12.75
CA PHE A 25 3.86 -15.08 12.81
C PHE A 25 2.99 -15.64 11.70
N HIS A 26 1.73 -15.93 12.01
CA HIS A 26 0.67 -16.07 11.04
C HIS A 26 0.19 -14.68 10.63
N VAL A 27 0.42 -14.31 9.37
CA VAL A 27 0.03 -13.01 8.81
C VAL A 27 -1.11 -13.25 7.83
N LYS A 28 -2.28 -12.71 8.15
CA LYS A 28 -3.46 -12.73 7.29
C LYS A 28 -3.42 -11.52 6.36
N LEU A 29 -3.51 -11.78 5.05
CA LEU A 29 -3.34 -10.79 4.00
C LEU A 29 -4.52 -10.81 3.04
N LEU A 30 -5.12 -9.65 2.80
CA LEU A 30 -6.06 -9.44 1.71
C LEU A 30 -5.32 -8.90 0.48
N VAL A 31 -5.18 -9.72 -0.55
CA VAL A 31 -4.52 -9.35 -1.80
C VAL A 31 -5.46 -8.51 -2.65
N LEU A 32 -5.04 -7.28 -2.95
CA LEU A 32 -5.84 -6.27 -3.65
C LEU A 32 -5.63 -6.37 -5.17
N GLN A 33 -6.01 -7.50 -5.74
CA GLN A 33 -6.06 -7.73 -7.19
C GLN A 33 -7.49 -8.11 -7.62
N ILE A 34 -7.74 -8.27 -8.92
CA ILE A 34 -9.02 -8.78 -9.43
C ILE A 34 -8.81 -10.23 -9.89
N PRO A 35 -9.48 -11.23 -9.29
CA PRO A 35 -10.34 -11.13 -8.11
C PRO A 35 -9.54 -10.92 -6.82
N VAL A 36 -10.18 -10.33 -5.80
CA VAL A 36 -9.59 -10.18 -4.47
C VAL A 36 -9.48 -11.56 -3.84
N VAL A 37 -8.32 -11.87 -3.25
CA VAL A 37 -8.06 -13.15 -2.59
C VAL A 37 -7.49 -12.93 -1.20
N GLU A 38 -7.89 -13.77 -0.24
CA GLU A 38 -7.36 -13.77 1.11
C GLU A 38 -6.38 -14.93 1.29
N VAL A 39 -5.22 -14.66 1.91
CA VAL A 39 -4.17 -15.66 2.15
C VAL A 39 -3.63 -15.53 3.57
N VAL A 40 -3.13 -16.63 4.13
CA VAL A 40 -2.44 -16.67 5.43
C VAL A 40 -1.03 -17.20 5.21
N TRP A 41 -0.01 -16.41 5.56
CA TRP A 41 1.40 -16.80 5.46
C TRP A 41 2.02 -16.91 6.83
N ILE A 42 2.89 -17.91 7.03
CA ILE A 42 3.72 -18.01 8.23
C ILE A 42 5.06 -17.34 7.92
N LEU A 43 5.30 -16.17 8.50
CA LEU A 43 6.45 -15.32 8.19
C LEU A 43 7.31 -15.10 9.43
N ARG A 44 8.62 -14.94 9.23
CA ARG A 44 9.49 -14.39 10.27
C ARG A 44 9.27 -12.89 10.41
N GLU A 45 9.56 -12.36 11.59
CA GLU A 45 9.50 -10.93 11.89
C GLU A 45 10.26 -10.08 10.85
N GLU A 46 11.49 -10.48 10.52
CA GLU A 46 12.35 -9.79 9.56
C GLU A 46 11.73 -9.68 8.16
N TYR A 47 10.93 -10.67 7.74
CA TYR A 47 10.27 -10.67 6.43
C TYR A 47 9.12 -9.66 6.37
N ILE A 48 8.36 -9.53 7.47
CA ILE A 48 7.31 -8.52 7.63
C ILE A 48 7.93 -7.12 7.56
N ASN A 49 9.12 -6.96 8.13
CA ASN A 49 9.92 -5.73 8.13
C ASN A 49 10.68 -5.48 6.82
N GLY A 50 10.47 -6.31 5.79
CA GLY A 50 10.97 -6.07 4.44
C GLY A 50 12.33 -6.69 4.11
N ALA A 51 12.82 -7.62 4.92
CA ALA A 51 13.88 -8.54 4.49
C ALA A 51 13.39 -9.41 3.32
N SER A 52 14.32 -9.79 2.44
CA SER A 52 14.04 -10.68 1.33
C SER A 52 13.98 -12.14 1.82
N PHE A 53 13.04 -12.91 1.27
CA PHE A 53 12.90 -14.34 1.55
C PHE A 53 12.51 -15.11 0.29
N THR A 54 12.57 -16.45 0.31
CA THR A 54 12.20 -17.27 -0.83
C THR A 54 10.91 -18.03 -0.59
N MET A 55 9.99 -18.01 -1.55
CA MET A 55 8.80 -18.85 -1.56
C MET A 55 8.68 -19.55 -2.92
N GLY A 56 8.64 -20.89 -2.92
CA GLY A 56 8.60 -21.67 -4.16
C GLY A 56 9.79 -21.45 -5.10
N GLY A 57 10.98 -21.14 -4.57
CA GLY A 57 12.18 -20.86 -5.37
C GLY A 57 12.30 -19.41 -5.88
N HIS A 58 11.35 -18.54 -5.54
CA HIS A 58 11.36 -17.14 -5.97
C HIS A 58 11.58 -16.18 -4.81
N SER A 59 12.38 -15.14 -5.06
CA SER A 59 12.64 -14.07 -4.09
C SER A 59 11.40 -13.20 -3.91
N LEU A 60 10.97 -13.00 -2.68
CA LEU A 60 9.88 -12.13 -2.26
C LEU A 60 10.35 -11.08 -1.26
N ARG A 61 9.65 -9.94 -1.23
CA ARG A 61 9.84 -8.90 -0.21
C ARG A 61 8.59 -8.08 0.04
N MET A 62 8.35 -7.71 1.29
CA MET A 62 7.26 -6.82 1.70
C MET A 62 7.77 -5.39 1.86
N LYS A 63 6.95 -4.41 1.50
CA LYS A 63 7.21 -3.00 1.81
C LYS A 63 5.89 -2.32 2.18
N PRO A 64 5.88 -1.47 3.23
CA PRO A 64 4.75 -0.59 3.50
C PRO A 64 4.47 0.29 2.29
N VAL A 65 3.19 0.48 1.97
CA VAL A 65 2.76 1.45 0.97
C VAL A 65 2.49 2.77 1.69
N THR A 66 3.21 3.81 1.33
CA THR A 66 2.99 5.18 1.83
C THR A 66 1.93 5.86 0.96
N GLY A 67 0.96 6.52 1.60
CA GLY A 67 0.00 7.37 0.90
C GLY A 67 0.66 8.62 0.31
N PRO A 68 -0.04 9.35 -0.58
CA PRO A 68 0.40 10.67 -1.03
C PRO A 68 0.52 11.62 0.16
N ASP A 69 1.55 12.48 0.12
CA ASP A 69 1.87 13.42 1.21
C ASP A 69 0.73 14.42 1.43
N GLU A 70 0.18 14.49 2.65
CA GLU A 70 -0.88 15.43 3.01
C GLU A 70 -0.36 16.87 3.19
N SER A 71 0.95 17.07 3.37
CA SER A 71 1.52 18.42 3.49
C SER A 71 1.37 19.27 2.24
N ALA A 72 1.08 18.66 1.09
CA ALA A 72 0.72 19.36 -0.15
C ALA A 72 -0.72 19.90 -0.18
N ARG A 73 -1.56 19.63 0.84
CA ARG A 73 -2.97 20.06 0.89
C ARG A 73 -3.23 21.28 1.77
N HIS A 74 -2.25 21.72 2.56
CA HIS A 74 -2.36 22.92 3.38
C HIS A 74 -1.48 24.03 2.80
N ASP A 75 -1.95 24.68 1.74
CA ASP A 75 -1.63 26.10 1.60
C ASP A 75 -2.41 26.81 2.73
N PRO A 76 -1.73 27.46 3.70
CA PRO A 76 -2.45 28.32 4.61
C PRO A 76 -3.00 29.46 3.76
N VAL A 77 -4.32 29.48 3.56
CA VAL A 77 -5.03 30.71 3.17
C VAL A 77 -4.81 31.69 4.32
N ASN A 78 -3.72 32.45 4.23
CA ASN A 78 -3.52 33.63 5.03
C ASN A 78 -4.47 34.68 4.44
N GLY A 79 -5.49 35.01 5.22
CA GLY A 79 -6.57 35.89 4.80
C GLY A 79 -6.09 37.32 4.66
N GLU A 80 -5.49 37.67 3.51
CA GLU A 80 -5.33 39.04 3.06
C GLU A 80 -5.74 39.10 1.59
N GLY A 81 -6.80 39.89 1.33
CA GLY A 81 -7.59 39.80 0.12
C GLY A 81 -6.79 39.98 -1.17
N LEU A 82 -6.94 39.02 -2.08
CA LEU A 82 -6.68 39.22 -3.50
C LEU A 82 -7.88 38.76 -4.31
N LYS A 83 -8.29 39.66 -5.20
CA LYS A 83 -9.46 39.57 -6.04
C LYS A 83 -9.39 38.34 -6.94
N HIS A 84 -10.54 37.67 -7.03
CA HIS A 84 -11.00 36.76 -8.07
C HIS A 84 -10.12 36.71 -9.36
N ASP A 85 -9.44 35.59 -9.59
CA ASP A 85 -9.18 35.09 -10.95
C ASP A 85 -9.85 33.72 -11.08
N ARG A 86 -10.95 33.69 -11.83
CA ARG A 86 -11.90 32.58 -11.90
C ARG A 86 -11.47 31.54 -12.94
N ASN A 87 -10.18 31.23 -13.05
CA ASN A 87 -9.69 30.40 -14.15
C ASN A 87 -8.60 29.39 -13.78
N LYS A 88 -8.89 28.47 -12.86
CA LYS A 88 -8.29 27.12 -12.88
C LYS A 88 -9.35 26.10 -12.46
N SER A 89 -10.07 25.56 -13.45
CA SER A 89 -10.93 24.40 -13.25
C SER A 89 -10.06 23.26 -12.72
N GLY A 90 -10.30 22.83 -11.48
CA GLY A 90 -9.74 21.57 -11.00
C GLY A 90 -10.11 20.46 -11.97
N LYS A 91 -9.10 19.76 -12.51
CA LYS A 91 -9.31 18.66 -13.46
C LYS A 91 -9.93 17.49 -12.72
N VAL A 92 -11.26 17.40 -12.75
CA VAL A 92 -12.01 16.22 -12.30
C VAL A 92 -11.66 15.07 -13.25
N ILE A 93 -11.03 14.02 -12.74
CA ILE A 93 -10.74 12.81 -13.50
C ILE A 93 -11.88 11.82 -13.19
N PRO A 94 -12.79 11.55 -14.14
CA PRO A 94 -13.83 10.55 -13.93
C PRO A 94 -13.18 9.17 -13.78
N LEU A 95 -13.54 8.46 -12.71
CA LEU A 95 -13.02 7.12 -12.40
C LEU A 95 -13.52 6.04 -13.37
N PHE A 96 -14.62 6.31 -14.08
CA PHE A 96 -15.17 5.44 -15.09
C PHE A 96 -15.54 6.31 -16.29
N GLY A 97 -14.87 6.09 -17.42
CA GLY A 97 -15.33 6.64 -18.69
C GLY A 97 -16.59 5.90 -19.09
N GLU A 98 -17.68 6.64 -19.38
CA GLU A 98 -18.85 6.06 -20.04
C GLU A 98 -18.40 5.45 -21.38
N LYS A 99 -18.85 4.22 -21.62
CA LYS A 99 -18.57 3.46 -22.84
C LYS A 99 -19.41 3.96 -24.01
#